data_AF-A0A1H0KB37-F1
#
_entry.id   AF-A0A1H0KB37-F1
#
_cell.length_a   1.000
_cell.length_b   1.000
_cell.length_c   1.000
_cell.angle_alpha   90.00
_cell.angle_beta   90.00
_cell.angle_gamma   90.00
#
_symmetry.space_group_name_H-M   'P 1'
#
loop_
_entity.id
_entity.type
_entity.pdbx_description
1 polymer ?
#
loop_
_entity_poly.entity_id
_entity_poly.type
_entity_poly.pdbx_seq_one_letter_code
_entity_poly.pdbx_strand_id
1 'polypeptide(L)'
;MRKSTDGTWLVDQPADAAVALDVLSVAGPSGLVGRMARFSDGADHACRRAQVEAVLPEVSGLRSAAAARTGTPRGEFDLMPIALGVPVAVLAEALDVEDVAAAVRLTRELCESRSDEAFLALAALLSDPAAVSVLFQAHDATAALIAAAVLEGGVEQAVRSAPVHRTQRRTVEDTVLGGVVLPAGSALWVSLAETGTFGAGRHACPGSALATALAHGVLDALGEVSVVAVEYESRPNMRLPARLIVRTR
;
A
#
# COMPACT_ATOMS: atom_id res chain seq x y z
N MET A 1 -8.83 23.46 -4.83
CA MET A 1 -9.53 22.25 -4.33
C MET A 1 -10.84 22.04 -5.09
N ARG A 2 -11.36 20.81 -5.19
CA ARG A 2 -12.70 20.53 -5.75
C ARG A 2 -13.45 19.51 -4.91
N LYS A 3 -14.78 19.56 -4.86
CA LYS A 3 -15.62 18.58 -4.16
C LYS A 3 -16.15 17.55 -5.15
N SER A 4 -15.99 16.26 -4.87
CA SER A 4 -16.57 15.17 -5.68
C SER A 4 -18.06 14.99 -5.39
N THR A 5 -18.73 14.20 -6.23
CA THR A 5 -20.18 13.93 -6.17
C THR A 5 -20.61 13.22 -4.89
N ASP A 6 -19.72 12.43 -4.29
CA ASP A 6 -19.90 11.77 -2.99
C ASP A 6 -19.67 12.71 -1.79
N GLY A 7 -19.32 13.97 -2.05
CA GLY A 7 -19.06 14.98 -1.03
C GLY A 7 -17.63 15.02 -0.49
N THR A 8 -16.74 14.13 -0.95
CA THR A 8 -15.31 14.13 -0.58
C THR A 8 -14.58 15.31 -1.23
N TRP A 9 -13.58 15.89 -0.57
CA TRP A 9 -12.76 16.94 -1.18
C TRP A 9 -11.52 16.36 -1.85
N LEU A 10 -11.12 16.92 -2.99
CA LEU A 10 -9.90 16.59 -3.72
C LEU A 10 -8.93 17.76 -3.61
N VAL A 11 -7.74 17.48 -3.06
CA VAL A 11 -6.65 18.42 -2.85
C VAL A 11 -5.49 18.04 -3.77
N ASP A 12 -5.51 18.57 -4.99
CA ASP A 12 -4.48 18.27 -6.02
C ASP A 12 -3.45 19.40 -6.18
N GLN A 13 -3.70 20.61 -5.65
CA GLN A 13 -2.75 21.73 -5.76
C GLN A 13 -1.55 21.49 -4.82
N PRO A 14 -0.30 21.56 -5.30
CA PRO A 14 0.89 21.22 -4.50
C PRO A 14 0.98 21.91 -3.15
N ALA A 15 0.74 23.23 -3.09
CA ALA A 15 0.81 24.00 -1.85
C ALA A 15 -0.26 23.57 -0.84
N ASP A 16 -1.51 23.40 -1.28
CA ASP A 16 -2.60 22.93 -0.42
C ASP A 16 -2.37 21.48 0.03
N ALA A 17 -1.84 20.63 -0.86
CA ALA A 17 -1.55 19.24 -0.54
C ALA A 17 -0.45 19.12 0.53
N ALA A 18 0.62 19.92 0.42
CA ALA A 18 1.68 19.95 1.43
C ALA A 18 1.14 20.35 2.81
N VAL A 19 0.32 21.41 2.89
CA VAL A 19 -0.33 21.82 4.13
C VAL A 19 -1.25 20.71 4.64
N ALA A 20 -2.10 20.16 3.78
CA ALA A 20 -3.04 19.10 4.14
C ALA A 20 -2.36 17.84 4.68
N LEU A 21 -1.23 17.43 4.10
CA LEU A 21 -0.45 16.28 4.57
C LEU A 21 0.15 16.51 5.96
N ASP A 22 0.43 17.76 6.31
CA ASP A 22 1.01 18.12 7.61
C ASP A 22 -0.05 18.29 8.71
N VAL A 23 -1.17 18.95 8.41
CA VAL A 23 -2.13 19.37 9.45
C VAL A 23 -3.34 18.46 9.59
N LEU A 24 -3.71 17.70 8.55
CA LEU A 24 -4.92 16.88 8.59
C LEU A 24 -4.62 15.48 9.13
N SER A 25 -5.61 14.94 9.83
CA SER A 25 -5.54 13.62 10.44
C SER A 25 -5.59 12.51 9.40
N VAL A 26 -4.87 11.42 9.67
CA VAL A 26 -4.95 10.17 8.90
C VAL A 26 -5.99 9.19 9.46
N ALA A 27 -6.72 9.59 10.51
CA ALA A 27 -7.74 8.77 11.16
C ALA A 27 -8.72 8.19 10.14
N GLY A 28 -8.69 6.86 10.05
CA GLY A 28 -9.34 6.12 8.98
C GLY A 28 -10.55 5.32 9.48
N PRO A 29 -10.60 4.01 9.20
CA PRO A 29 -11.69 3.15 9.67
C PRO A 29 -11.72 3.10 11.20
N SER A 30 -12.86 2.74 11.77
CA SER A 30 -12.97 2.40 13.20
C SER A 30 -12.40 1.01 13.49
N GLY A 31 -12.44 0.58 14.75
CA GLY A 31 -12.06 -0.79 15.15
C GLY A 31 -10.55 -1.02 15.23
N LEU A 32 -10.14 -2.29 15.13
CA LEU A 32 -8.75 -2.73 15.14
C LEU A 32 -7.98 -2.22 13.93
N VAL A 33 -8.59 -2.17 12.75
CA VAL A 33 -7.93 -1.59 11.56
C VAL A 33 -7.62 -0.12 11.80
N GLY A 34 -8.53 0.65 12.39
CA GLY A 34 -8.28 2.04 12.80
C GLY A 34 -7.14 2.23 13.79
N ARG A 35 -6.72 1.17 14.48
CA ARG A 35 -5.61 1.18 15.43
C ARG A 35 -4.25 0.86 14.80
N MET A 36 -4.16 0.62 13.49
CA MET A 36 -2.86 0.50 12.82
C MET A 36 -2.16 1.86 12.75
N ALA A 37 -0.82 1.85 12.73
CA ALA A 37 0.00 3.07 12.67
C ALA A 37 -0.45 4.02 11.55
N ARG A 38 -0.69 3.50 10.34
CA ARG A 38 -1.08 4.30 9.16
C ARG A 38 -2.44 5.03 9.27
N PHE A 39 -3.26 4.70 10.26
CA PHE A 39 -4.57 5.31 10.52
C PHE A 39 -4.62 6.04 11.86
N SER A 40 -3.46 6.35 12.44
CA SER A 40 -3.35 7.03 13.73
C SER A 40 -2.47 8.26 13.63
N ASP A 41 -2.66 9.20 14.57
CA ASP A 41 -1.93 10.46 14.67
C ASP A 41 -1.26 10.61 16.04
N GLY A 42 -0.39 11.61 16.18
CA GLY A 42 0.19 12.03 17.47
C GLY A 42 1.02 10.95 18.18
N ALA A 43 0.88 10.86 19.50
CA ALA A 43 1.64 9.93 20.33
C ALA A 43 1.29 8.46 20.05
N ASP A 44 0.02 8.17 19.78
CA ASP A 44 -0.45 6.84 19.37
C ASP A 44 0.23 6.39 18.09
N HIS A 45 0.31 7.27 17.09
CA HIS A 45 1.05 7.02 15.86
C HIS A 45 2.52 6.72 16.13
N ALA A 46 3.20 7.55 16.91
CA ALA A 46 4.62 7.36 17.21
C ALA A 46 4.87 6.00 17.88
N CYS A 47 4.04 5.61 18.85
CA CYS A 47 4.12 4.32 19.54
C CYS A 47 3.90 3.14 18.57
N ARG A 48 2.80 3.16 17.82
CA ARG A 48 2.45 2.10 16.87
C ARG A 48 3.44 2.01 15.72
N ARG A 49 3.97 3.15 15.28
CA ARG A 49 5.02 3.22 14.27
C ARG A 49 6.28 2.52 14.75
N ALA A 50 6.73 2.80 15.97
CA ALA A 50 7.88 2.13 16.55
C ALA A 50 7.67 0.61 16.67
N GLN A 51 6.46 0.16 17.02
CA GLN A 51 6.11 -1.26 17.02
C GLN A 51 6.20 -1.88 15.63
N VAL A 52 5.68 -1.21 14.59
CA VAL A 52 5.78 -1.69 13.21
C VAL A 52 7.22 -1.74 12.73
N GLU A 53 8.03 -0.72 13.03
CA GLU A 53 9.44 -0.66 12.66
C GLU A 53 10.26 -1.75 13.35
N ALA A 54 9.94 -2.09 14.60
CA ALA A 54 10.60 -3.15 15.35
C ALA A 54 10.35 -4.56 14.78
N VAL A 55 9.28 -4.75 14.01
CA VAL A 55 8.93 -6.05 13.39
C VAL A 55 9.16 -6.07 11.88
N LEU A 56 9.72 -5.02 11.29
CA LEU A 56 10.04 -5.05 9.86
C LEU A 56 11.10 -6.13 9.59
N PRO A 57 10.87 -7.01 8.59
CA PRO A 57 11.91 -7.94 8.17
C PRO A 57 13.13 -7.20 7.61
N GLU A 58 14.29 -7.85 7.71
CA GLU A 58 15.49 -7.40 7.03
C GLU A 58 15.29 -7.39 5.51
N VAL A 59 15.75 -6.34 4.84
CA VAL A 59 15.60 -6.19 3.38
C VAL A 59 16.44 -7.22 2.63
N SER A 60 17.54 -7.65 3.24
CA SER A 60 18.48 -8.62 2.66
C SER A 60 17.76 -9.92 2.30
N GLY A 61 17.93 -10.38 1.06
CA GLY A 61 17.35 -11.63 0.58
C GLY A 61 15.90 -11.54 0.09
N LEU A 62 15.14 -10.49 0.42
CA LEU A 62 13.73 -10.38 -0.02
C LEU A 62 13.56 -10.35 -1.54
N ARG A 63 14.49 -9.71 -2.26
CA ARG A 63 14.53 -9.72 -3.72
C ARG A 63 14.66 -11.14 -4.26
N SER A 64 15.61 -11.91 -3.75
CA SER A 64 15.82 -13.30 -4.16
C SER A 64 14.66 -14.21 -3.78
N ALA A 65 14.07 -14.00 -2.59
CA ALA A 65 12.91 -14.77 -2.13
C ALA A 65 11.67 -14.50 -2.99
N ALA A 66 11.39 -13.23 -3.32
CA ALA A 66 10.32 -12.86 -4.23
C ALA A 66 10.54 -13.46 -5.63
N ALA A 67 11.77 -13.40 -6.15
CA ALA A 67 12.09 -14.01 -7.44
C ALA A 67 11.85 -15.53 -7.44
N ALA A 68 12.34 -16.23 -6.41
CA ALA A 68 12.18 -17.67 -6.28
C ALA A 68 10.70 -18.07 -6.19
N ARG A 69 9.89 -17.27 -5.49
CA ARG A 69 8.46 -17.57 -5.28
C ARG A 69 7.59 -17.21 -6.48
N THR A 70 7.96 -16.18 -7.24
CA THR A 70 7.34 -15.89 -8.54
C THR A 70 7.59 -17.03 -9.53
N GLY A 71 8.76 -17.67 -9.47
CA GLY A 71 9.17 -18.70 -10.42
C GLY A 71 9.35 -18.12 -11.83
N THR A 72 9.33 -18.97 -12.85
CA THR A 72 9.50 -18.53 -14.25
C THR A 72 8.25 -18.85 -15.07
N PRO A 73 7.15 -18.11 -14.89
CA PRO A 73 5.95 -18.32 -15.69
C PRO A 73 6.27 -18.07 -17.17
N ARG A 74 5.65 -18.83 -18.07
CA ARG A 74 5.84 -18.72 -19.53
C ARG A 74 4.52 -18.54 -20.25
N GLY A 75 4.57 -17.83 -21.36
CA GLY A 75 3.39 -17.56 -22.17
C GLY A 75 2.53 -16.44 -21.59
N GLU A 76 1.24 -16.47 -21.91
CA GLU A 76 0.28 -15.44 -21.53
C GLU A 76 -0.47 -15.80 -20.24
N PHE A 77 -0.51 -14.88 -19.28
CA PHE A 77 -1.19 -15.07 -18.00
C PHE A 77 -1.56 -13.73 -17.35
N ASP A 78 -2.41 -13.79 -16.32
CA ASP A 78 -2.72 -12.63 -15.47
C ASP A 78 -1.67 -12.48 -14.36
N LEU A 79 -1.01 -11.33 -14.30
CA LEU A 79 0.03 -11.03 -13.32
C LEU A 79 -0.53 -10.75 -11.92
N MET A 80 -1.78 -10.32 -11.79
CA MET A 80 -2.29 -9.80 -10.52
C MET A 80 -2.30 -10.81 -9.36
N PRO A 81 -2.60 -12.11 -9.55
CA PRO A 81 -2.43 -13.11 -8.50
C PRO A 81 -1.00 -13.20 -7.94
N ILE A 82 0.02 -13.05 -8.79
CA ILE A 82 1.43 -13.01 -8.38
C ILE A 82 1.72 -11.71 -7.63
N ALA A 83 1.32 -10.57 -8.20
CA ALA A 83 1.60 -9.24 -7.64
C ALA A 83 0.96 -9.03 -6.26
N LEU A 84 -0.24 -9.58 -6.03
CA LEU A 84 -0.94 -9.50 -4.74
C LEU A 84 -0.46 -10.56 -3.74
N GLY A 85 -0.10 -11.75 -4.21
CA GLY A 85 0.24 -12.89 -3.36
C GLY A 85 1.70 -12.93 -2.91
N VAL A 86 2.64 -12.82 -3.86
CA VAL A 86 4.08 -13.03 -3.60
C VAL A 86 4.64 -12.08 -2.54
N PRO A 87 4.39 -10.75 -2.58
CA PRO A 87 4.92 -9.84 -1.56
C PRO A 87 4.47 -10.21 -0.14
N VAL A 88 3.19 -10.54 0.03
CA VAL A 88 2.65 -10.94 1.34
C VAL A 88 3.23 -12.27 1.79
N ALA A 89 3.35 -13.23 0.88
CA ALA A 89 3.84 -14.55 1.21
C ALA A 89 5.32 -14.53 1.64
N VAL A 90 6.17 -13.78 0.92
CA VAL A 90 7.59 -13.60 1.27
C VAL A 90 7.75 -12.89 2.61
N LEU A 91 6.95 -11.86 2.89
CA LEU A 91 7.01 -11.18 4.17
C LEU A 91 6.48 -12.05 5.31
N ALA A 92 5.44 -12.86 5.08
CA ALA A 92 4.94 -13.79 6.08
C ALA A 92 6.00 -14.86 6.45
N GLU A 93 6.73 -15.38 5.46
CA GLU A 93 7.89 -16.26 5.73
C GLU A 93 8.99 -15.55 6.53
N ALA A 94 9.32 -14.32 6.16
CA ALA A 94 10.33 -13.53 6.86
C ALA A 94 9.89 -13.10 8.29
N LEU A 95 8.60 -13.25 8.59
CA LEU A 95 7.99 -13.06 9.91
C LEU A 95 7.74 -14.39 10.65
N ASP A 96 8.34 -15.48 10.16
CA ASP A 96 8.24 -16.84 10.71
C ASP A 96 6.81 -17.40 10.80
N VAL A 97 5.93 -17.01 9.87
CA VAL A 97 4.57 -17.57 9.79
C VAL A 97 4.59 -18.98 9.20
N GLU A 98 4.11 -19.95 9.95
CA GLU A 98 4.06 -21.36 9.52
C GLU A 98 3.05 -21.58 8.38
N ASP A 99 1.81 -21.12 8.53
CA ASP A 99 0.78 -21.21 7.48
C ASP A 99 0.76 -19.94 6.61
N VAL A 100 1.75 -19.84 5.73
CA VAL A 100 1.89 -18.72 4.80
C VAL A 100 0.68 -18.57 3.87
N ALA A 101 0.06 -19.68 3.46
CA ALA A 101 -1.11 -19.65 2.59
C ALA A 101 -2.32 -19.02 3.30
N ALA A 102 -2.52 -19.32 4.58
CA ALA A 102 -3.52 -18.64 5.40
C ALA A 102 -3.19 -17.15 5.58
N ALA A 103 -1.92 -16.79 5.80
CA ALA A 103 -1.51 -15.40 5.93
C ALA A 103 -1.86 -14.58 4.68
N VAL A 104 -1.60 -15.11 3.48
CA VAL A 104 -1.95 -14.46 2.21
C VAL A 104 -3.45 -14.29 2.07
N ARG A 105 -4.23 -15.35 2.33
CA ARG A 105 -5.69 -15.32 2.25
C ARG A 105 -6.30 -14.30 3.21
N LEU A 106 -5.89 -14.32 4.48
CA LEU A 106 -6.41 -13.43 5.52
C LEU A 106 -5.97 -11.98 5.32
N THR A 107 -4.77 -11.76 4.76
CA THR A 107 -4.32 -10.40 4.39
C THR A 107 -5.22 -9.82 3.29
N ARG A 108 -5.56 -10.61 2.27
CA ARG A 108 -6.50 -10.20 1.22
C ARG A 108 -7.87 -9.89 1.82
N GLU A 109 -8.41 -10.79 2.64
CA GLU A 109 -9.70 -10.61 3.30
C GLU A 109 -9.73 -9.34 4.16
N LEU A 110 -8.65 -9.06 4.91
CA LEU A 110 -8.51 -7.83 5.67
C LEU A 110 -8.46 -6.59 4.78
N CYS A 111 -7.79 -6.64 3.62
CA CYS A 111 -7.74 -5.55 2.66
C CYS A 111 -9.11 -5.24 2.04
N GLU A 112 -9.91 -6.26 1.78
CA GLU A 112 -11.25 -6.17 1.18
C GLU A 112 -12.31 -5.74 2.21
N SER A 113 -12.35 -6.40 3.38
CA SER A 113 -13.41 -6.22 4.38
C SER A 113 -13.14 -5.10 5.38
N ARG A 114 -11.86 -4.84 5.69
CA ARG A 114 -11.43 -3.97 6.80
C ARG A 114 -12.05 -4.35 8.15
N SER A 115 -12.37 -5.63 8.34
CA SER A 115 -13.05 -6.10 9.54
C SER A 115 -12.09 -6.42 10.69
N ASP A 116 -12.59 -6.31 11.91
CA ASP A 116 -11.88 -6.74 13.13
C ASP A 116 -11.70 -8.27 13.16
N GLU A 117 -12.62 -9.03 12.57
CA GLU A 117 -12.54 -10.49 12.47
C GLU A 117 -11.35 -10.93 11.62
N ALA A 118 -11.21 -10.39 10.41
CA ALA A 118 -10.08 -10.68 9.54
C ALA A 118 -8.76 -10.23 10.17
N PHE A 119 -8.77 -9.10 10.88
CA PHE A 119 -7.61 -8.64 11.64
C PHE A 119 -7.19 -9.66 12.71
N LEU A 120 -8.13 -10.10 13.55
CA LEU A 120 -7.85 -11.03 14.64
C LEU A 120 -7.41 -12.39 14.11
N ALA A 121 -8.02 -12.88 13.04
CA ALA A 121 -7.63 -14.13 12.39
C ALA A 121 -6.19 -14.07 11.85
N LEU A 122 -5.81 -12.96 11.20
CA LEU A 122 -4.43 -12.78 10.74
C LEU A 122 -3.46 -12.61 11.90
N ALA A 123 -3.82 -11.83 12.91
CA ALA A 123 -2.99 -11.62 14.11
C ALA A 123 -2.71 -12.94 14.84
N ALA A 124 -3.64 -13.90 14.83
CA ALA A 124 -3.46 -15.22 15.44
C ALA A 124 -2.38 -16.08 14.76
N LEU A 125 -1.97 -15.74 13.52
CA LEU A 125 -0.87 -16.42 12.82
C LEU A 125 0.49 -15.78 13.09
N LEU A 126 0.53 -14.63 13.77
CA LEU A 126 1.72 -13.81 13.91
C LEU A 126 2.19 -13.80 15.36
N SER A 127 3.51 -13.71 15.55
CA SER A 127 4.13 -13.57 16.88
C SER A 127 3.86 -12.18 17.48
N ASP A 128 3.72 -11.15 16.63
CA ASP A 128 3.40 -9.77 17.03
C ASP A 128 2.24 -9.21 16.18
N PRO A 129 1.13 -8.74 16.81
CA PRO A 129 0.03 -8.09 16.10
C PRO A 129 0.42 -6.86 15.25
N ALA A 130 1.54 -6.18 15.55
CA ALA A 130 2.04 -5.08 14.73
C ALA A 130 2.39 -5.55 13.30
N ALA A 131 2.79 -6.81 13.13
CA ALA A 131 3.13 -7.40 11.84
C ALA A 131 1.93 -7.49 10.89
N VAL A 132 0.69 -7.46 11.41
CA VAL A 132 -0.52 -7.32 10.59
C VAL A 132 -0.44 -6.05 9.73
N SER A 133 0.07 -4.95 10.30
CA SER A 133 0.23 -3.68 9.56
C SER A 133 1.25 -3.79 8.44
N VAL A 134 2.26 -4.66 8.58
CA VAL A 134 3.29 -4.90 7.55
C VAL A 134 2.66 -5.61 6.36
N LEU A 135 2.01 -6.75 6.59
CA LEU A 135 1.36 -7.54 5.54
C LEU A 135 0.24 -6.75 4.85
N PHE A 136 -0.59 -6.07 5.65
CA PHE A 136 -1.67 -5.22 5.16
C PHE A 136 -1.18 -4.10 4.23
N GLN A 137 -0.07 -3.43 4.57
CA GLN A 137 0.50 -2.39 3.72
C GLN A 137 1.20 -2.95 2.48
N ALA A 138 1.75 -4.16 2.57
CA ALA A 138 2.46 -4.80 1.47
C ALA A 138 1.55 -5.35 0.38
N HIS A 139 0.27 -5.63 0.65
CA HIS A 139 -0.65 -6.25 -0.32
C HIS A 139 -0.94 -5.34 -1.52
N ASP A 140 -1.83 -4.34 -1.37
CA ASP A 140 -2.29 -3.54 -2.51
C ASP A 140 -1.22 -2.59 -3.06
N ALA A 141 -0.45 -1.96 -2.16
CA ALA A 141 0.50 -0.93 -2.56
C ALA A 141 1.70 -1.53 -3.33
N THR A 142 2.22 -2.68 -2.91
CA THR A 142 3.30 -3.36 -3.63
C THR A 142 2.79 -4.00 -4.91
N ALA A 143 1.55 -4.54 -4.92
CA ALA A 143 0.94 -5.04 -6.15
C ALA A 143 0.80 -3.93 -7.21
N ALA A 144 0.33 -2.75 -6.81
CA ALA A 144 0.25 -1.58 -7.68
C ALA A 144 1.65 -1.13 -8.16
N LEU A 145 2.67 -1.21 -7.30
CA LEU A 145 4.07 -0.95 -7.67
C LEU A 145 4.61 -1.94 -8.70
N ILE A 146 4.39 -3.24 -8.51
CA ILE A 146 4.79 -4.29 -9.45
C ILE A 146 4.11 -4.08 -10.81
N ALA A 147 2.80 -3.85 -10.80
CA ALA A 147 2.04 -3.62 -12.02
C ALA A 147 2.54 -2.38 -12.78
N ALA A 148 2.73 -1.26 -12.08
CA ALA A 148 3.29 -0.05 -12.67
C ALA A 148 4.71 -0.30 -13.21
N ALA A 149 5.54 -1.07 -12.51
CA ALA A 149 6.90 -1.39 -12.96
C ALA A 149 6.90 -2.21 -14.27
N VAL A 150 5.96 -3.13 -14.44
CA VAL A 150 5.77 -3.85 -15.71
C VAL A 150 5.28 -2.94 -16.83
N LEU A 151 4.34 -2.04 -16.52
CA LEU A 151 3.78 -1.10 -17.51
C LEU A 151 4.78 -0.02 -17.95
N GLU A 152 5.68 0.38 -17.06
CA GLU A 152 6.59 1.52 -17.25
C GLU A 152 8.05 1.10 -17.50
N GLY A 153 8.34 -0.20 -17.44
CA GLY A 153 9.64 -0.78 -17.78
C GLY A 153 10.68 -0.74 -16.64
N GLY A 154 10.26 -0.62 -15.38
CA GLY A 154 11.17 -0.66 -14.23
C GLY A 154 10.56 -0.17 -12.92
N VAL A 155 11.13 -0.63 -11.80
CA VAL A 155 10.67 -0.25 -10.45
C VAL A 155 10.94 1.23 -10.19
N GLU A 156 12.07 1.76 -10.64
CA GLU A 156 12.46 3.15 -10.45
C GLU A 156 11.52 4.11 -11.20
N GLN A 157 11.06 3.72 -12.39
CA GLN A 157 10.05 4.49 -13.14
C GLN A 157 8.72 4.47 -12.39
N ALA A 158 8.27 3.29 -11.95
CA ALA A 158 7.04 3.13 -11.19
C ALA A 158 7.03 3.94 -9.88
N VAL A 159 8.14 3.96 -9.13
CA VAL A 159 8.25 4.79 -7.92
C VAL A 159 8.02 6.27 -8.24
N ARG A 160 8.57 6.76 -9.37
CA ARG A 160 8.41 8.15 -9.81
C ARG A 160 6.99 8.46 -10.31
N SER A 161 6.33 7.51 -10.98
CA SER A 161 4.95 7.70 -11.46
C SER A 161 3.92 7.66 -10.33
N ALA A 162 4.32 7.16 -9.16
CA ALA A 162 3.54 7.07 -7.95
C ALA A 162 2.22 6.30 -8.12
N PRO A 163 2.24 4.95 -8.17
CA PRO A 163 1.03 4.14 -8.29
C PRO A 163 0.06 4.40 -7.15
N VAL A 164 0.55 4.62 -5.93
CA VAL A 164 -0.21 5.24 -4.84
C VAL A 164 -0.04 6.75 -4.95
N HIS A 165 -1.06 7.43 -5.48
CA HIS A 165 -0.98 8.85 -5.87
C HIS A 165 -1.82 9.76 -4.97
N ARG A 166 -2.71 9.20 -4.14
CA ARG A 166 -3.40 9.97 -3.09
C ARG A 166 -3.45 9.23 -1.77
N THR A 167 -3.74 9.98 -0.73
CA THR A 167 -3.99 9.46 0.61
C THR A 167 -5.23 10.11 1.19
N GLN A 168 -5.96 9.37 2.04
CA GLN A 168 -7.14 9.92 2.69
C GLN A 168 -6.73 10.73 3.92
N ARG A 169 -7.39 11.87 4.11
CA ARG A 169 -7.25 12.73 5.28
C ARG A 169 -8.61 13.16 5.79
N ARG A 170 -8.66 13.57 7.06
CA ARG A 170 -9.86 14.16 7.68
C ARG A 170 -9.54 15.40 8.49
N THR A 171 -10.48 16.33 8.52
CA THR A 171 -10.45 17.44 9.48
C THR A 171 -10.94 16.95 10.84
N VAL A 172 -10.25 17.33 11.92
CA VAL A 172 -10.67 17.03 13.31
C VAL A 172 -11.51 18.17 13.88
N GLU A 173 -11.23 19.38 13.42
CA GLU A 173 -11.93 20.63 13.73
C GLU A 173 -12.18 21.41 12.43
N ASP A 174 -12.96 22.48 12.51
CA ASP A 174 -13.18 23.35 11.36
C ASP A 174 -11.83 23.93 10.88
N THR A 175 -11.46 23.63 9.64
CA THR A 175 -10.13 23.91 9.10
C THR A 175 -10.23 24.74 7.83
N VAL A 176 -9.40 25.78 7.70
CA VAL A 176 -9.27 26.52 6.44
C VAL A 176 -8.10 25.96 5.64
N LEU A 177 -8.37 25.50 4.42
CA LEU A 177 -7.36 24.99 3.49
C LEU A 177 -7.59 25.58 2.11
N GLY A 178 -6.56 26.18 1.49
CA GLY A 178 -6.67 26.79 0.16
C GLY A 178 -7.77 27.86 0.07
N GLY A 179 -8.06 28.56 1.18
CA GLY A 179 -9.15 29.54 1.27
C GLY A 179 -10.56 28.95 1.41
N VAL A 180 -10.69 27.62 1.51
CA VAL A 180 -11.96 26.90 1.71
C VAL A 180 -12.11 26.52 3.18
N VAL A 181 -13.26 26.83 3.78
CA VAL A 181 -13.62 26.37 5.12
C VAL A 181 -14.17 24.95 5.04
N LEU A 182 -13.48 24.03 5.71
CA LEU A 182 -13.82 22.62 5.80
C LEU A 182 -14.38 22.34 7.21
N PRO A 183 -15.64 21.90 7.35
CA PRO A 183 -16.18 21.50 8.64
C PRO A 183 -15.39 20.34 9.25
N ALA A 184 -15.39 20.22 10.58
CA ALA A 184 -14.89 19.04 11.30
C ALA A 184 -15.50 17.73 10.73
N GLY A 185 -14.68 16.68 10.61
CA GLY A 185 -15.07 15.39 10.05
C GLY A 185 -15.12 15.31 8.51
N SER A 186 -14.81 16.39 7.80
CA SER A 186 -14.72 16.39 6.33
C SER A 186 -13.67 15.39 5.87
N ALA A 187 -14.00 14.57 4.87
CA ALA A 187 -13.07 13.64 4.23
C ALA A 187 -12.42 14.29 3.01
N LEU A 188 -11.13 14.03 2.84
CA LEU A 188 -10.34 14.54 1.72
C LEU A 188 -9.46 13.45 1.11
N TRP A 189 -9.32 13.47 -0.20
CA TRP A 189 -8.21 12.83 -0.90
C TRP A 189 -7.15 13.87 -1.22
N VAL A 190 -5.95 13.65 -0.68
CA VAL A 190 -4.81 14.55 -0.83
C VAL A 190 -3.81 13.92 -1.77
N SER A 191 -3.39 14.68 -2.78
CA SER A 191 -2.38 14.25 -3.75
C SER A 191 -1.02 14.01 -3.08
N LEU A 192 -0.34 12.95 -3.51
CA LEU A 192 1.03 12.60 -3.10
C LEU A 192 2.08 12.97 -4.17
N ALA A 193 1.69 13.69 -5.24
CA ALA A 193 2.56 13.93 -6.39
C ALA A 193 3.96 14.47 -6.01
N GLU A 194 4.03 15.44 -5.09
CA GLU A 194 5.31 16.05 -4.66
C GLU A 194 6.09 15.18 -3.66
N THR A 195 5.41 14.31 -2.90
CA THR A 195 6.04 13.45 -1.88
C THR A 195 6.40 12.06 -2.42
N GLY A 196 5.89 11.69 -3.58
CA GLY A 196 6.04 10.37 -4.17
C GLY A 196 5.18 9.28 -3.51
N THR A 197 5.26 8.06 -4.07
CA THR A 197 4.39 6.93 -3.70
C THR A 197 4.52 6.46 -2.25
N PHE A 198 5.66 6.74 -1.62
CA PHE A 198 5.95 6.34 -0.25
C PHE A 198 5.63 7.45 0.77
N GLY A 199 5.16 8.62 0.31
CA GLY A 199 4.91 9.77 1.16
C GLY A 199 6.19 10.35 1.77
N ALA A 200 6.02 11.30 2.68
CA ALA A 200 7.12 12.00 3.35
C ALA A 200 6.79 12.32 4.82
N GLY A 201 7.81 12.77 5.56
CA GLY A 201 7.68 13.19 6.95
C GLY A 201 7.29 12.06 7.89
N ARG A 202 6.53 12.39 8.94
CA ARG A 202 6.15 11.44 10.00
C ARG A 202 5.38 10.21 9.48
N HIS A 203 4.66 10.34 8.37
CA HIS A 203 3.90 9.24 7.76
C HIS A 203 4.57 8.63 6.53
N ALA A 204 5.86 8.90 6.30
CA ALA A 204 6.62 8.23 5.24
C ALA A 204 6.60 6.71 5.43
N CYS A 205 6.45 5.94 4.35
CA CYS A 205 6.28 4.49 4.41
C CYS A 205 7.52 3.81 5.04
N PRO A 206 7.34 3.04 6.15
CA PRO A 206 8.45 2.32 6.78
C PRO A 206 8.95 1.17 5.90
N GLY A 207 8.05 0.55 5.13
CA GLY A 207 8.34 -0.60 4.27
C GLY A 207 8.77 -0.24 2.85
N SER A 208 9.20 0.99 2.57
CA SER A 208 9.55 1.43 1.20
C SER A 208 10.68 0.59 0.59
N ALA A 209 11.71 0.28 1.38
CA ALA A 209 12.82 -0.59 0.95
C ALA A 209 12.34 -2.04 0.70
N LEU A 210 11.45 -2.57 1.55
CA LEU A 210 10.87 -3.90 1.39
C LEU A 210 10.06 -3.99 0.09
N ALA A 211 9.12 -3.05 -0.12
CA ALA A 211 8.27 -3.01 -1.30
C ALA A 211 9.09 -2.94 -2.60
N THR A 212 10.16 -2.13 -2.59
CA THR A 212 11.08 -1.99 -3.73
C THR A 212 11.83 -3.29 -3.99
N ALA A 213 12.40 -3.92 -2.95
CA ALA A 213 13.12 -5.19 -3.08
C ALA A 213 12.22 -6.32 -3.59
N LEU A 214 10.99 -6.43 -3.05
CA LEU A 214 9.99 -7.40 -3.49
C LEU A 214 9.59 -7.18 -4.96
N ALA A 215 9.36 -5.92 -5.35
CA ALA A 215 9.02 -5.58 -6.73
C ALA A 215 10.16 -5.95 -7.71
N HIS A 216 11.41 -5.66 -7.37
CA HIS A 216 12.55 -6.11 -8.17
C HIS A 216 12.61 -7.63 -8.29
N GLY A 217 12.38 -8.36 -7.20
CA GLY A 217 12.42 -9.82 -7.23
C GLY A 217 11.37 -10.41 -8.17
N VAL A 218 10.14 -9.89 -8.11
CA VAL A 218 9.08 -10.30 -9.04
C VAL A 218 9.49 -9.99 -10.49
N LEU A 219 9.99 -8.79 -10.78
CA LEU A 219 10.40 -8.41 -12.14
C LEU A 219 11.58 -9.25 -12.66
N ASP A 220 12.58 -9.54 -11.81
CA ASP A 220 13.72 -10.39 -12.18
C ASP A 220 13.27 -11.78 -12.65
N ALA A 221 12.28 -12.35 -11.96
CA ALA A 221 11.76 -13.68 -12.24
C ALA A 221 10.88 -13.72 -13.49
N LEU A 222 10.15 -12.64 -13.77
CA LEU A 222 9.37 -12.47 -15.00
C LEU A 222 10.25 -12.26 -16.24
N GLY A 223 11.42 -11.63 -16.09
CA GLY A 223 12.32 -11.32 -17.18
C GLY A 223 11.72 -10.32 -18.18
N GLU A 224 11.86 -10.59 -19.48
CA GLU A 224 11.25 -9.75 -20.51
C GLU A 224 9.73 -9.99 -20.57
N VAL A 225 8.97 -8.93 -20.30
CA VAL A 225 7.50 -8.95 -20.27
C VAL A 225 6.94 -8.03 -21.35
N SER A 226 5.89 -8.49 -22.04
CA SER A 226 5.04 -7.65 -22.88
C SER A 226 3.63 -7.57 -22.30
N VAL A 227 3.08 -6.36 -22.23
CA VAL A 227 1.72 -6.12 -21.74
C VAL A 227 0.73 -6.37 -22.87
N VAL A 228 -0.27 -7.21 -22.62
CA VAL A 228 -1.33 -7.56 -23.57
C VAL A 228 -2.59 -6.76 -23.30
N ALA A 229 -3.02 -6.70 -22.03
CA ALA A 229 -4.22 -5.97 -21.63
C ALA A 229 -4.14 -5.55 -20.16
N VAL A 230 -4.80 -4.44 -19.80
CA VAL A 230 -4.90 -3.96 -18.43
C VAL A 230 -6.33 -3.48 -18.15
N GLU A 231 -6.86 -3.88 -17.00
CA GLU A 231 -8.14 -3.43 -16.46
C GLU A 231 -7.89 -2.91 -15.04
N TYR A 232 -8.33 -1.70 -14.73
CA TYR A 232 -8.10 -1.06 -13.44
C TYR A 232 -9.30 -1.16 -12.50
N GLU A 233 -9.02 -1.34 -11.21
CA GLU A 233 -10.02 -1.09 -10.18
C GLU A 233 -10.36 0.40 -10.09
N SER A 234 -11.61 0.71 -9.75
CA SER A 234 -12.04 2.08 -9.46
C SER A 234 -11.60 2.48 -8.05
N ARG A 235 -10.34 2.91 -7.90
CA ARG A 235 -9.79 3.39 -6.63
C ARG A 235 -9.33 4.85 -6.73
N PRO A 236 -9.75 5.73 -5.80
CA PRO A 236 -9.41 7.15 -5.85
C PRO A 236 -7.94 7.45 -5.50
N ASN A 237 -7.25 6.50 -4.85
CA ASN A 237 -5.97 6.71 -4.21
C ASN A 237 -4.79 5.98 -4.87
N MET A 238 -5.07 4.95 -5.66
CA MET A 238 -4.02 4.16 -6.32
C MET A 238 -4.47 3.63 -7.68
N ARG A 239 -3.50 3.40 -8.57
CA ARG A 239 -3.70 2.71 -9.86
C ARG A 239 -3.38 1.23 -9.69
N LEU A 240 -4.36 0.46 -9.22
CA LEU A 240 -4.24 -0.99 -9.05
C LEU A 240 -5.03 -1.69 -10.16
N PRO A 241 -4.38 -2.51 -11.01
CA PRO A 241 -5.12 -3.34 -11.95
C PRO A 241 -5.98 -4.39 -11.24
N ALA A 242 -7.23 -4.52 -11.66
CA ALA A 242 -8.03 -5.70 -11.36
C ALA A 242 -7.51 -6.92 -12.13
N ARG A 243 -6.98 -6.67 -13.34
CA ARG A 243 -6.42 -7.68 -14.23
C ARG A 243 -5.29 -7.08 -15.06
N LEU A 244 -4.18 -7.78 -15.18
CA LEU A 244 -3.03 -7.36 -15.99
C LEU A 244 -2.51 -8.56 -16.77
N ILE A 245 -2.95 -8.69 -18.02
CA ILE A 245 -2.53 -9.76 -18.90
C ILE A 245 -1.18 -9.41 -19.50
N VAL A 246 -0.22 -10.31 -19.26
CA VAL A 246 1.16 -10.18 -19.71
C VAL A 246 1.58 -11.42 -20.47
N ARG A 247 2.62 -11.28 -21.30
CA ARG A 247 3.28 -12.40 -21.97
C ARG A 247 4.78 -12.35 -21.74
N THR A 248 5.31 -13.48 -21.28
CA THR A 248 6.73 -13.75 -21.05
C THR A 248 7.26 -14.76 -22.08
N ARG A 249 8.58 -14.77 -22.28
CA ARG A 249 9.25 -15.70 -23.21
C ARG A 249 9.45 -17.09 -22.63
#